data_AF-T1ASI4-F1
#
_entry.id   AF-T1ASI4-F1
#
_cell.length_a   1.000
_cell.length_b   1.000
_cell.length_c   1.000
_cell.angle_alpha   90.00
_cell.angle_beta   90.00
_cell.angle_gamma   90.00
#
_symmetry.space_group_name_H-M   'P 1'
#
loop_
_entity.id
_entity.type
_entity.pdbx_description
1 polymer ?
#
loop_
_entity_poly.entity_id
_entity_poly.type
_entity_poly.pdbx_seq_one_letter_code
_entity_poly.pdbx_strand_id
1 'polypeptide(L)'
;MDYLALTGRSSEQIDLVKQYMKEQGMYGVPKGVEYSELIDLDLGSVKPTISGPRLPQQKTDLSDSGRNFLSFLEGEESIPAGRTQQKQVNLKRIPVKINGREDVLTDGDVVIAAITSCTNTSNQNVMVAAGLLAKKAVEKGLRVNPKVKTSLAPGSQVVTDYFEKSGLQEYLNKLGFYLAGYGCTT
;
A
#
# COMPACT_ATOMS: atom_id res chain seq x y z
N MET A 1 4.57 -19.82 -15.53
CA MET A 1 3.30 -20.24 -16.18
C MET A 1 2.16 -20.33 -15.18
N ASP A 2 2.47 -20.55 -13.91
CA ASP A 2 1.54 -20.68 -12.79
C ASP A 2 0.49 -19.57 -12.71
N TYR A 3 0.85 -18.31 -12.99
CA TYR A 3 -0.12 -17.21 -13.02
C TYR A 3 -1.22 -17.38 -14.09
N LEU A 4 -0.89 -17.92 -15.27
CA LEU A 4 -1.89 -18.19 -16.32
C LEU A 4 -2.84 -19.30 -15.88
N ALA A 5 -2.30 -20.37 -15.27
CA ALA A 5 -3.11 -21.44 -14.70
C ALA A 5 -4.02 -20.92 -13.58
N LEU A 6 -3.47 -20.14 -12.65
CA LEU A 6 -4.20 -19.53 -11.54
C LEU A 6 -5.35 -18.64 -12.02
N THR A 7 -5.16 -17.94 -13.14
CA THR A 7 -6.16 -17.05 -13.73
C THR A 7 -7.05 -17.75 -14.77
N GLY A 8 -7.12 -19.08 -14.72
CA GLY A 8 -8.12 -19.89 -15.41
C GLY A 8 -7.85 -20.14 -16.90
N ARG A 9 -6.63 -19.92 -17.40
CA ARG A 9 -6.28 -20.30 -18.78
C ARG A 9 -6.17 -21.82 -18.89
N SER A 10 -6.64 -22.38 -20.01
CA SER A 10 -6.62 -23.83 -20.23
C SER A 10 -5.20 -24.36 -20.40
N SER A 11 -5.01 -25.66 -20.16
CA SER A 11 -3.74 -26.36 -20.39
C SER A 11 -3.23 -26.15 -21.81
N GLU A 12 -4.12 -26.28 -22.79
CA GLU A 12 -3.79 -26.18 -24.21
C GLU A 12 -3.29 -24.76 -24.55
N GLN A 13 -3.95 -23.74 -24.01
CA GLN A 13 -3.54 -22.34 -24.21
C GLN A 13 -2.19 -22.06 -23.54
N ILE A 14 -1.96 -22.57 -22.33
CA ILE A 14 -0.70 -22.41 -21.61
C ILE A 14 0.44 -23.08 -22.37
N ASP A 15 0.22 -24.29 -22.87
CA ASP A 15 1.21 -25.04 -23.64
C ASP A 15 1.52 -24.34 -24.96
N LEU A 16 0.50 -23.83 -25.66
CA LEU A 16 0.68 -23.04 -26.88
C LEU A 16 1.54 -21.80 -26.62
N VAL A 17 1.21 -21.00 -25.61
CA VAL A 17 1.99 -19.79 -25.25
C VAL A 17 3.42 -20.17 -24.89
N LYS A 18 3.61 -21.23 -24.11
CA LYS A 18 4.92 -21.72 -23.71
C LYS A 18 5.76 -22.16 -24.91
N GLN A 19 5.17 -22.93 -25.83
CA GLN A 19 5.87 -23.39 -27.03
C GLN A 19 6.22 -22.21 -27.92
N TYR A 20 5.25 -21.33 -28.21
CA TYR A 20 5.49 -20.13 -29.02
C TYR A 20 6.64 -19.28 -28.45
N MET A 21 6.64 -18.99 -27.15
CA MET A 21 7.70 -18.20 -26.51
C MET A 21 9.06 -18.91 -26.58
N LYS A 22 9.11 -20.24 -26.53
CA LYS A 22 10.36 -21.00 -26.69
C LYS A 22 10.89 -20.93 -28.12
N GLU A 23 10.03 -21.14 -29.12
CA GLU A 23 10.41 -21.07 -30.54
C GLU A 23 10.89 -19.67 -30.93
N GLN A 24 10.32 -18.63 -30.33
CA GLN A 24 10.76 -17.25 -30.53
C GLN A 24 11.99 -16.86 -29.69
N GLY A 25 12.51 -17.75 -28.85
CA GLY A 25 13.64 -17.45 -27.95
C GLY A 25 13.31 -16.45 -26.82
N MET A 26 12.04 -16.22 -26.53
CA MET A 26 11.54 -15.27 -25.52
C MET A 26 11.12 -15.94 -24.20
N TYR A 27 11.36 -17.24 -24.03
CA TYR A 27 10.96 -17.98 -22.85
C TYR A 27 12.03 -17.98 -21.75
N GLY A 28 11.67 -17.46 -20.57
CA GLY A 28 12.51 -17.47 -19.37
C GLY A 28 13.36 -16.21 -19.22
N VAL A 29 14.30 -16.23 -18.27
CA VAL A 29 15.26 -15.13 -18.09
C VAL A 29 16.34 -15.26 -19.17
N PRO A 30 16.51 -14.25 -20.05
CA PRO A 30 17.49 -14.32 -21.11
C PRO A 30 18.91 -14.32 -20.50
N LYS A 31 19.82 -15.09 -21.10
CA LYS A 31 21.23 -15.19 -20.68
C LYS A 31 22.12 -14.45 -21.66
N GLY A 32 23.16 -13.79 -21.17
CA GLY A 32 24.16 -13.12 -22.03
C GLY A 32 23.64 -11.87 -22.74
N VAL A 33 22.62 -11.22 -22.21
CA VAL A 33 22.13 -9.94 -22.73
C VAL A 33 23.10 -8.83 -22.31
N GLU A 34 23.50 -8.01 -23.28
CA GLU A 34 24.28 -6.80 -23.02
C GLU A 34 23.33 -5.64 -22.72
N TYR A 35 23.48 -5.07 -21.52
CA TYR A 35 22.72 -3.89 -21.08
C TYR A 35 23.62 -2.66 -21.07
N SER A 36 23.06 -1.48 -21.35
CA SER A 36 23.80 -0.20 -21.27
C SER A 36 24.23 0.15 -19.85
N GLU A 37 23.48 -0.33 -18.86
CA GLU A 37 23.74 -0.15 -17.44
C GLU A 37 23.22 -1.37 -16.68
N LEU A 38 23.95 -1.78 -15.64
CA LEU A 38 23.56 -2.83 -14.71
C LEU A 38 23.36 -2.22 -13.33
N ILE A 39 22.19 -2.44 -12.74
CA ILE A 39 21.83 -1.97 -11.40
C ILE A 39 21.52 -3.19 -10.55
N ASP A 40 22.25 -3.34 -9.44
CA ASP A 40 22.05 -4.42 -8.48
C ASP A 40 21.19 -3.98 -7.31
N LEU A 41 20.29 -4.88 -6.87
CA LEU A 41 19.46 -4.67 -5.67
C LEU A 41 19.45 -5.95 -4.83
N ASP A 42 20.04 -5.87 -3.64
CA ASP A 42 19.91 -6.91 -2.63
C ASP A 42 18.52 -6.84 -1.99
N LEU A 43 17.68 -7.86 -2.25
CA LEU A 43 16.34 -7.96 -1.65
C LEU A 43 16.37 -8.10 -0.13
N GLY A 44 17.45 -8.63 0.46
CA GLY A 44 17.64 -8.72 1.91
C GLY A 44 17.83 -7.36 2.59
N SER A 45 18.25 -6.35 1.82
CA SER A 45 18.39 -4.97 2.28
C SER A 45 17.06 -4.19 2.32
N VAL A 46 16.00 -4.73 1.72
CA VAL A 46 14.71 -4.04 1.57
C VAL A 46 13.98 -4.01 2.92
N LYS A 47 13.59 -2.80 3.33
CA LYS A 47 12.80 -2.54 4.55
C LYS A 47 11.40 -2.04 4.23
N PRO A 48 10.43 -2.16 5.16
CA PRO A 48 9.13 -1.49 5.03
C PRO A 48 9.32 0.02 4.93
N THR A 49 8.80 0.62 3.86
CA THR A 49 8.95 2.05 3.56
C THR A 49 7.62 2.69 3.16
N ILE A 50 7.54 4.00 3.27
CA ILE A 50 6.47 4.83 2.71
C ILE A 50 7.07 5.89 1.78
N SER A 51 6.27 6.37 0.82
CA SER A 51 6.67 7.43 -0.10
C SER A 51 5.85 8.71 0.14
N GLY A 52 6.51 9.86 0.13
CA GLY A 52 5.87 11.16 0.28
C GLY A 52 6.68 12.12 1.16
N PRO A 53 6.08 13.24 1.61
CA PRO A 53 4.66 13.58 1.50
C PRO A 53 4.23 14.26 0.20
N ARG A 54 5.16 14.58 -0.73
CA ARG A 54 4.84 15.30 -1.98
C ARG A 54 5.07 14.51 -3.26
N LEU A 55 6.12 13.68 -3.31
CA LEU A 55 6.57 13.01 -4.54
C LEU A 55 6.75 11.50 -4.31
N PRO A 56 6.48 10.66 -5.31
CA PRO A 56 6.54 9.19 -5.17
C PRO A 56 7.96 8.66 -4.92
N GLN A 57 8.99 9.34 -5.42
CA GLN A 57 10.39 8.97 -5.20
C GLN A 57 10.93 9.33 -3.81
N GLN A 58 10.17 10.10 -3.00
CA GLN A 58 10.56 10.45 -1.62
C GLN A 58 10.35 9.25 -0.69
N LYS A 59 11.22 8.25 -0.80
CA LYS A 59 11.20 7.03 0.01
C LYS A 59 11.71 7.32 1.42
N THR A 60 10.98 6.84 2.42
CA THR A 60 11.39 6.88 3.84
C THR A 60 11.10 5.55 4.52
N ASP A 61 11.96 5.14 5.45
CA ASP A 61 11.72 3.97 6.29
C ASP A 61 10.45 4.20 7.12
N LEU A 62 9.56 3.20 7.19
CA LEU A 62 8.29 3.31 7.90
C LEU A 62 8.50 3.67 9.37
N SER A 63 9.58 3.16 9.98
CA SER A 63 9.98 3.47 11.36
C SER A 63 10.32 4.94 11.61
N ASP A 64 10.71 5.68 10.57
CA ASP A 64 11.10 7.09 10.66
C ASP A 64 10.00 8.06 10.21
N SER A 65 8.82 7.54 9.82
CA SER A 65 7.69 8.33 9.32
C SER A 65 7.33 9.54 10.19
N GLY A 66 7.23 9.37 11.51
CA GLY A 66 6.93 10.46 12.44
C GLY A 66 8.01 11.54 12.47
N ARG A 67 9.29 11.15 12.48
CA ARG A 67 10.42 12.09 12.45
C ARG A 67 10.44 12.86 11.14
N ASN A 68 10.28 12.17 10.01
CA ASN A 68 10.28 12.76 8.68
C ASN A 68 9.11 13.73 8.49
N PHE A 69 7.94 13.42 9.03
CA PHE A 69 6.80 14.32 9.02
C PHE A 69 7.07 15.61 9.82
N LEU A 70 7.67 15.51 11.01
CA LEU A 70 8.02 16.68 11.81
C LEU A 70 9.06 17.56 11.11
N SER A 71 10.11 16.96 10.53
CA SER A 71 11.11 17.70 9.74
C SER A 71 10.50 18.38 8.51
N PHE A 72 9.51 17.76 7.87
CA PHE A 72 8.77 18.39 6.79
C PHE A 72 7.98 19.63 7.23
N LEU A 73 7.35 19.60 8.41
CA LEU A 73 6.60 20.74 8.95
C LEU A 73 7.50 21.92 9.35
N GLU A 74 8.76 21.66 9.71
CA GLU A 74 9.74 22.72 10.04
C GLU A 74 10.20 23.53 8.83
N GLY A 75 9.93 23.05 7.61
CA GLY A 75 10.40 23.64 6.34
C GLY A 75 11.72 23.03 5.88
N GLU A 76 11.86 22.78 4.58
CA GLU A 76 13.04 22.19 3.92
C GLU A 76 14.27 23.14 3.91
N GLU A 77 14.66 23.71 5.04
CA GLU A 77 16.03 24.19 5.25
C GLU A 77 16.77 23.18 6.12
N SER A 78 17.45 22.27 5.44
CA SER A 78 18.69 21.62 5.87
C SER A 78 18.95 21.69 7.38
N ILE A 79 18.63 20.63 8.12
CA ILE A 79 19.31 20.39 9.41
C ILE A 79 20.77 20.10 9.03
N PRO A 80 21.74 21.00 9.28
CA PRO A 80 23.14 20.66 9.08
C PRO A 80 23.46 19.61 10.14
N ALA A 81 24.09 18.51 9.73
CA ALA A 81 24.59 17.51 10.66
C ALA A 81 25.45 18.21 11.73
N GLY A 82 24.93 18.33 12.95
CA GLY A 82 25.64 18.96 14.07
C GLY A 82 24.87 19.95 14.96
N ARG A 83 23.59 20.29 14.69
CA ARG A 83 22.79 21.10 15.62
C ARG A 83 21.78 20.27 16.41
N THR A 84 22.15 19.98 17.66
CA THR A 84 21.34 19.36 18.73
C THR A 84 20.34 20.34 19.36
N GLN A 85 19.64 21.16 18.55
CA GLN A 85 18.49 21.89 19.05
C GLN A 85 17.25 21.26 18.45
N GLN A 86 16.59 20.41 19.26
CA GLN A 86 15.22 20.01 19.02
C GLN A 86 14.37 21.29 19.02
N LYS A 87 14.12 21.86 17.84
CA LYS A 87 13.05 22.85 17.72
C LYS A 87 11.76 22.13 18.06
N GLN A 88 10.99 22.72 18.97
CA GLN A 88 9.70 22.18 19.34
C GLN A 88 8.74 22.46 18.18
N VAL A 89 8.41 21.44 17.38
CA VAL A 89 7.40 21.55 16.33
C VAL A 89 6.04 21.76 16.99
N ASN A 90 5.49 22.95 16.83
CA ASN A 90 4.14 23.26 17.31
C ASN A 90 3.12 22.74 16.29
N LEU A 91 2.58 21.55 16.56
CA LEU A 91 1.49 21.00 15.78
C LEU A 91 0.24 21.86 15.93
N LYS A 92 -0.32 22.33 14.82
CA LYS A 92 -1.59 23.05 14.82
C LYS A 92 -2.69 22.10 15.24
N ARG A 93 -3.62 22.63 16.04
CA ARG A 93 -4.79 21.91 16.55
C ARG A 93 -6.03 22.75 16.32
N ILE A 94 -7.03 22.16 15.68
CA ILE A 94 -8.27 22.86 15.35
C ILE A 94 -9.44 22.01 15.84
N PRO A 95 -10.35 22.55 16.67
CA PRO A 95 -11.57 21.85 17.04
C PRO A 95 -12.46 21.65 15.82
N VAL A 96 -13.01 20.45 15.68
CA VAL A 96 -13.89 20.06 14.58
C VAL A 96 -15.11 19.33 15.11
N LYS A 97 -16.20 19.33 14.34
CA LYS A 97 -17.40 18.55 14.65
C LYS A 97 -17.59 17.49 13.59
N ILE A 98 -17.46 16.22 13.96
CA ILE A 98 -17.53 15.07 13.05
C ILE A 98 -18.69 14.19 13.48
N ASN A 99 -19.68 14.01 12.58
CA ASN A 99 -20.91 13.27 12.86
C ASN A 99 -21.60 13.69 14.17
N GLY A 100 -21.61 15.01 14.44
CA GLY A 100 -22.23 15.58 15.63
C GLY A 100 -21.37 15.53 16.90
N ARG A 101 -20.20 14.88 16.88
CA ARG A 101 -19.27 14.81 18.01
C ARG A 101 -18.16 15.85 17.88
N GLU A 102 -17.80 16.48 18.99
CA GLU A 102 -16.63 17.35 19.06
C GLU A 102 -15.35 16.50 19.07
N ASP A 103 -14.37 16.92 18.28
CA ASP A 103 -13.05 16.30 18.17
C ASP A 103 -12.02 17.40 17.87
N VAL A 104 -10.74 17.05 17.84
CA VAL A 104 -9.63 17.95 17.49
C VAL A 104 -8.85 17.35 16.34
N LEU A 105 -8.71 18.10 15.26
CA LEU A 105 -7.79 17.77 14.18
C LEU A 105 -6.41 18.34 14.49
N THR A 106 -5.39 17.50 14.43
CA THR A 106 -3.99 17.88 14.66
C THR A 106 -3.17 17.65 13.40
N ASP A 107 -2.16 18.48 13.15
CA ASP A 107 -1.18 18.21 12.09
C ASP A 107 -0.63 16.77 12.22
N GLY A 108 -0.71 16.01 11.13
CA GLY A 108 -0.29 14.60 11.07
C GLY A 108 -1.40 13.58 11.30
N ASP A 109 -2.62 14.03 11.64
CA ASP A 109 -3.78 13.15 11.67
C ASP A 109 -4.04 12.56 10.28
N VAL A 110 -4.23 11.24 10.22
CA VAL A 110 -4.72 10.56 9.02
C VAL A 110 -6.20 10.87 8.87
N VAL A 111 -6.59 11.46 7.73
CA VAL A 111 -8.00 11.77 7.41
C VAL A 111 -8.54 10.97 6.23
N ILE A 112 -7.66 10.37 5.42
CA ILE A 112 -8.01 9.47 4.31
C ILE A 112 -7.12 8.24 4.43
N ALA A 113 -7.73 7.05 4.34
CA ALA A 113 -7.02 5.79 4.26
C ALA A 113 -7.69 4.89 3.20
N ALA A 114 -7.07 4.80 2.02
CA ALA A 114 -7.64 4.12 0.86
C ALA A 114 -6.82 2.88 0.50
N ILE A 115 -7.46 1.72 0.43
CA ILE A 115 -6.89 0.54 -0.21
C ILE A 115 -7.35 0.56 -1.67
N THR A 116 -6.49 1.09 -2.54
CA THR A 116 -6.81 1.38 -3.94
C THR A 116 -5.63 1.07 -4.87
N SER A 117 -5.78 1.45 -6.15
CA SER A 117 -4.82 1.32 -7.25
C SER A 117 -4.66 -0.11 -7.76
N CYS A 118 -4.59 -0.26 -9.08
CA CYS A 118 -4.24 -1.52 -9.73
C CYS A 118 -2.84 -2.01 -9.35
N THR A 119 -1.93 -1.12 -8.93
CA THR A 119 -0.56 -1.47 -8.52
C THR A 119 -0.54 -2.46 -7.36
N ASN A 120 -1.39 -2.26 -6.35
CA ASN A 120 -1.41 -3.10 -5.15
C ASN A 120 -2.60 -4.07 -5.15
N THR A 121 -3.76 -3.66 -5.68
CA THR A 121 -4.96 -4.50 -5.63
C THR A 121 -4.89 -5.70 -6.58
N SER A 122 -3.99 -5.69 -7.57
CA SER A 122 -3.68 -6.86 -8.40
C SER A 122 -2.78 -7.90 -7.69
N ASN A 123 -2.14 -7.53 -6.58
CA ASN A 123 -1.26 -8.40 -5.84
C ASN A 123 -2.03 -9.07 -4.68
N GLN A 124 -2.40 -10.34 -4.89
CA GLN A 124 -3.17 -11.11 -3.91
C GLN A 124 -2.46 -11.21 -2.54
N ASN A 125 -1.13 -11.25 -2.50
CA ASN A 125 -0.40 -11.42 -1.24
C ASN A 125 -0.59 -10.22 -0.30
N VAL A 126 -0.46 -9.00 -0.83
CA VAL A 126 -0.63 -7.78 0.01
C VAL A 126 -2.08 -7.56 0.40
N MET A 127 -3.02 -7.92 -0.47
CA MET A 127 -4.45 -7.80 -0.19
C MET A 127 -4.88 -8.78 0.91
N VAL A 128 -4.50 -10.05 0.81
CA VAL A 128 -4.75 -11.05 1.87
C VAL A 128 -4.06 -10.64 3.17
N ALA A 129 -2.84 -10.12 3.11
CA ALA A 129 -2.14 -9.61 4.29
C ALA A 129 -2.92 -8.45 4.96
N ALA A 130 -3.48 -7.52 4.18
CA ALA A 130 -4.33 -6.44 4.70
C ALA A 130 -5.58 -6.98 5.40
N GLY A 131 -6.26 -7.97 4.81
CA GLY A 131 -7.41 -8.63 5.43
C GLY A 131 -7.04 -9.36 6.73
N LEU A 132 -5.92 -10.07 6.76
CA LEU A 132 -5.42 -10.75 7.97
C LEU A 132 -5.02 -9.77 9.07
N LEU A 133 -4.43 -8.62 8.70
CA LEU A 133 -4.13 -7.54 9.63
C LEU A 133 -5.43 -6.95 10.21
N ALA A 134 -6.44 -6.70 9.36
CA ALA A 134 -7.74 -6.23 9.80
C ALA A 134 -8.39 -7.20 10.79
N LYS A 135 -8.35 -8.51 10.49
CA LYS A 135 -8.82 -9.56 11.39
C LYS A 135 -8.16 -9.47 12.77
N LYS A 136 -6.82 -9.47 12.81
CA LYS A 136 -6.07 -9.38 14.07
C LYS A 136 -6.34 -8.09 14.84
N ALA A 137 -6.51 -6.96 14.14
CA ALA A 137 -6.81 -5.68 14.76
C ALA A 137 -8.18 -5.70 15.44
N VAL A 138 -9.21 -6.19 14.74
CA VAL A 138 -10.57 -6.32 15.27
C VAL A 138 -10.64 -7.31 16.44
N GLU A 139 -9.99 -8.46 16.34
CA GLU A 139 -9.92 -9.46 17.43
C GLU A 139 -9.24 -8.89 18.68
N LYS A 140 -8.34 -7.92 18.52
CA LYS A 140 -7.71 -7.16 19.61
C LYS A 140 -8.53 -5.96 20.09
N GLY A 141 -9.74 -5.76 19.58
CA GLY A 141 -10.64 -4.66 19.96
C GLY A 141 -10.27 -3.30 19.37
N LEU A 142 -9.33 -3.24 18.42
CA LEU A 142 -8.96 -1.99 17.75
C LEU A 142 -10.07 -1.53 16.80
N ARG A 143 -10.19 -0.22 16.65
CA ARG A 143 -11.13 0.44 15.75
C ARG A 143 -10.43 1.60 15.02
N VAL A 144 -10.90 1.92 13.82
CA VAL A 144 -10.44 3.11 13.10
C VAL A 144 -11.02 4.37 13.75
N ASN A 145 -10.21 5.42 13.82
CA ASN A 145 -10.64 6.72 14.32
C ASN A 145 -11.76 7.28 13.40
N PRO A 146 -12.91 7.73 13.94
CA PRO A 146 -14.02 8.28 13.14
C PRO A 146 -13.67 9.45 12.22
N LYS A 147 -12.53 10.12 12.45
CA LYS A 147 -12.01 11.18 11.57
C LYS A 147 -11.52 10.66 10.22
N VAL A 148 -11.22 9.37 10.11
CA VAL A 148 -10.62 8.77 8.91
C VAL A 148 -11.72 8.35 7.94
N LYS A 149 -11.67 8.88 6.72
CA LYS A 149 -12.44 8.36 5.60
C LYS A 149 -11.70 7.16 5.00
N THR A 150 -12.19 5.97 5.31
CA THR A 150 -11.66 4.70 4.80
C THR A 150 -12.37 4.27 3.51
N SER A 151 -11.66 3.62 2.60
CA SER A 151 -12.24 3.07 1.36
C SER A 151 -11.48 1.81 0.89
N LEU A 152 -12.22 0.89 0.27
CA LEU A 152 -11.66 -0.25 -0.48
C LEU A 152 -12.13 -0.16 -1.93
N ALA A 153 -11.18 -0.01 -2.85
CA ALA A 153 -11.42 0.17 -4.27
C ALA A 153 -10.51 -0.73 -5.12
N PRO A 154 -10.85 -2.01 -5.26
CA PRO A 154 -10.05 -2.96 -6.02
C PRO A 154 -10.19 -2.76 -7.53
N GLY A 155 -9.15 -3.11 -8.29
CA GLY A 155 -9.17 -3.05 -9.75
C GLY A 155 -10.02 -4.15 -10.43
N SER A 156 -10.50 -5.14 -9.67
CA SER A 156 -11.29 -6.26 -10.19
C SER A 156 -12.16 -6.90 -9.10
N GLN A 157 -13.24 -7.56 -9.50
CA GLN A 157 -14.13 -8.36 -8.65
C GLN A 157 -13.43 -9.57 -8.04
N VAL A 158 -12.35 -10.06 -8.65
CA VAL A 158 -11.58 -11.20 -8.10
C VAL A 158 -11.08 -10.91 -6.69
N VAL A 159 -10.80 -9.64 -6.38
CA VAL A 159 -10.32 -9.23 -5.05
C VAL A 159 -11.37 -9.42 -3.96
N THR A 160 -12.59 -8.95 -4.22
CA THR A 160 -13.71 -9.10 -3.30
C THR A 160 -14.12 -10.57 -3.19
N ASP A 161 -14.12 -11.33 -4.29
CA ASP A 161 -14.42 -12.76 -4.29
C ASP A 161 -13.55 -13.55 -3.30
N TYR A 162 -12.22 -13.34 -3.29
CA TYR A 162 -11.37 -14.05 -2.34
C TYR A 162 -11.47 -13.50 -0.92
N PHE A 163 -11.80 -12.22 -0.72
CA PHE A 163 -12.05 -11.69 0.63
C PHE A 163 -13.33 -12.23 1.25
N GLU A 164 -14.38 -12.39 0.46
CA GLU A 164 -15.65 -12.98 0.91
C GLU A 164 -15.47 -14.46 1.21
N LYS A 165 -14.87 -15.23 0.28
CA LYS A 165 -14.63 -16.67 0.48
C LYS A 165 -13.72 -16.99 1.66
N SER A 166 -12.78 -16.09 1.98
CA SER A 166 -11.90 -16.24 3.15
C SER A 166 -12.49 -15.68 4.45
N GLY A 167 -13.63 -15.00 4.39
CA GLY A 167 -14.25 -14.30 5.52
C GLY A 167 -13.49 -13.04 5.96
N LEU A 168 -12.49 -12.58 5.21
CA LEU A 168 -11.70 -11.39 5.54
C LEU A 168 -12.45 -10.08 5.28
N GLN A 169 -13.42 -10.08 4.35
CA GLN A 169 -14.22 -8.88 4.05
C GLN A 169 -14.96 -8.34 5.27
N GLU A 170 -15.45 -9.22 6.16
CA GLU A 170 -16.16 -8.82 7.38
C GLU A 170 -15.28 -7.95 8.30
N TYR A 171 -14.00 -8.30 8.43
CA TYR A 171 -13.06 -7.58 9.28
C TYR A 171 -12.64 -6.24 8.66
N LEU A 172 -12.49 -6.19 7.34
CA LEU A 172 -12.26 -4.93 6.62
C LEU A 172 -13.45 -3.97 6.81
N ASN A 173 -14.69 -4.48 6.69
CA ASN A 173 -15.91 -3.71 6.92
C ASN A 173 -16.01 -3.17 8.36
N LYS A 174 -15.64 -3.98 9.38
CA LYS A 174 -15.59 -3.51 10.79
C LYS A 174 -14.61 -2.37 11.03
N LEU A 175 -13.58 -2.25 10.17
CA LEU A 175 -12.63 -1.14 10.17
C LEU A 175 -13.01 -0.02 9.19
N GLY A 176 -14.17 -0.09 8.54
CA GLY A 176 -14.66 0.93 7.62
C GLY A 176 -14.18 0.79 6.16
N PHE A 177 -13.39 -0.23 5.83
CA PHE A 177 -12.92 -0.50 4.47
C PHE A 177 -13.99 -1.25 3.66
N TYR A 178 -15.17 -0.65 3.56
CA TYR A 178 -16.25 -1.13 2.68
C TYR A 178 -15.85 -0.96 1.21
N LEU A 179 -16.34 -1.88 0.37
CA LEU A 179 -16.20 -1.75 -1.07
C LEU A 179 -16.88 -0.45 -1.54
N ALA A 180 -16.07 0.48 -2.03
CA ALA A 180 -16.54 1.76 -2.57
C ALA A 180 -16.85 1.67 -4.08
N GLY A 181 -16.18 0.77 -4.79
CA GLY A 181 -16.39 0.53 -6.22
C GLY A 181 -15.20 -0.19 -6.85
N TYR A 182 -15.33 -0.53 -8.13
CA TYR A 182 -14.25 -1.15 -8.93
C TYR A 182 -13.72 -0.13 -9.93
N GLY A 183 -12.45 0.24 -9.81
CA GLY A 183 -11.80 1.19 -10.71
C GLY A 183 -10.88 2.18 -10.00
N CYS A 184 -10.40 3.16 -10.74
CA CYS A 184 -9.57 4.24 -10.19
C CYS A 184 -10.41 5.13 -9.27
N THR A 185 -10.15 5.09 -7.97
CA THR A 185 -10.77 5.98 -6.97
C THR A 185 -9.94 6.00 -5.67
N THR A 186 -10.34 6.78 -4.66
CA THR A 186 -9.71 6.90 -3.33
C THR A 186 -10.75 7.02 -2.23
#